data_AF-A0A2I0HXH0-F1
#
_entry.id   AF-A0A2I0HXH0-F1
#
_cell.length_a   1.000
_cell.length_b   1.000
_cell.length_c   1.000
_cell.angle_alpha   90.00
_cell.angle_beta   90.00
_cell.angle_gamma   90.00
#
_symmetry.space_group_name_H-M   'P 1'
#
loop_
_entity.id
_entity.type
_entity.pdbx_description
1 polymer ?
#
loop_
_entity_poly.entity_id
_entity_poly.type
_entity_poly.pdbx_seq_one_letter_code
_entity_poly.pdbx_strand_id
1 'polypeptide(L)'
;MRVPYGLNKEPFRYSLFLVFCNRITTSTVSAAVLLASKKALDPVAPIYKYCLISVSNILTTTCQYEALKYVSFPVQTLAKCAKMIPVMVWGTVIMRKKYKGPDYLLAFLVTVGCSIFILYPDGTDISPYRRGRENTIWGVSLMIGYLGFDGFTSTFQDKLFKGYDMEIHNQIFYTTLCSCFLSFTGLVLQGHLILAIDFVYRHNDCLWDIVMLSTVATISQFFISYTIRTFGALTFATIMTTRQLVSIFLSCIWFGHPLSYEQMLGAVIVFGALYSKSFLRKQPQKALPSVQMENVQMETGFAAK
;
A
#
# COMPACT_ATOMS: atom_id res chain seq x y z
N MET A 1 -10.20 -17.37 -1.64
CA MET A 1 -11.37 -16.94 -2.45
C MET A 1 -12.64 -17.11 -1.62
N ARG A 2 -13.72 -16.35 -1.92
CA ARG A 2 -15.02 -16.53 -1.25
C ARG A 2 -15.93 -17.53 -1.96
N VAL A 3 -15.69 -17.80 -3.25
CA VAL A 3 -16.44 -18.78 -4.04
C VAL A 3 -15.85 -20.17 -3.74
N PRO A 4 -16.68 -21.17 -3.40
CA PRO A 4 -16.23 -22.54 -3.20
C PRO A 4 -16.03 -23.28 -4.53
N TYR A 5 -15.16 -24.30 -4.54
CA TYR A 5 -14.76 -25.04 -5.75
C TYR A 5 -15.31 -26.47 -5.78
N GLY A 6 -15.56 -26.97 -6.99
CA GLY A 6 -16.02 -28.33 -7.25
C GLY A 6 -17.47 -28.63 -6.86
N LEU A 7 -17.91 -29.86 -7.13
CA LEU A 7 -19.27 -30.35 -6.83
C LEU A 7 -19.60 -30.29 -5.32
N ASN A 8 -18.59 -30.49 -4.46
CA ASN A 8 -18.73 -30.50 -3.00
C ASN A 8 -18.69 -29.10 -2.36
N LYS A 9 -18.53 -28.02 -3.15
CA LYS A 9 -18.40 -26.65 -2.65
C LYS A 9 -17.32 -26.48 -1.57
N GLU A 10 -16.10 -26.97 -1.81
CA GLU A 10 -15.00 -26.84 -0.86
C GLU A 10 -14.40 -25.42 -0.88
N PRO A 11 -14.30 -24.69 0.25
CA PRO A 11 -13.72 -23.36 0.29
C PRO A 11 -12.19 -23.42 0.31
N PHE A 12 -11.54 -22.56 -0.48
CA PHE A 12 -10.07 -22.44 -0.47
C PHE A 12 -9.56 -21.76 0.81
N ARG A 13 -8.81 -22.49 1.65
CA ARG A 13 -8.36 -22.03 2.99
C ARG A 13 -6.90 -21.54 3.06
N TYR A 14 -6.11 -21.72 2.01
CA TYR A 14 -4.65 -21.49 2.06
C TYR A 14 -4.24 -20.08 1.60
N SER A 15 -4.66 -19.03 2.32
CA SER A 15 -4.41 -17.63 1.92
C SER A 15 -2.93 -17.28 1.70
N LEU A 16 -2.02 -17.88 2.47
CA LEU A 16 -0.58 -17.62 2.37
C LEU A 16 0.02 -18.22 1.08
N PHE A 17 -0.60 -19.26 0.53
CA PHE A 17 -0.25 -19.81 -0.79
C PHE A 17 -0.60 -18.81 -1.91
N LEU A 18 -1.76 -18.13 -1.81
CA LEU A 18 -2.12 -17.08 -2.77
C LEU A 18 -1.13 -15.91 -2.73
N VAL A 19 -0.69 -15.51 -1.53
CA VAL A 19 0.35 -14.49 -1.38
C VAL A 19 1.64 -14.96 -2.05
N PHE A 20 2.05 -16.21 -1.82
CA PHE A 20 3.22 -16.80 -2.47
C PHE A 20 3.10 -16.76 -4.01
N CYS A 21 1.99 -17.23 -4.60
CA CYS A 21 1.73 -17.17 -6.04
C CYS A 21 1.79 -15.73 -6.58
N ASN A 22 1.16 -14.78 -5.91
CA ASN A 22 1.19 -13.37 -6.32
C ASN A 22 2.63 -12.81 -6.30
N ARG A 23 3.44 -13.17 -5.29
CA ARG A 23 4.81 -12.67 -5.13
C ARG A 23 5.76 -13.31 -6.14
N ILE A 24 5.65 -14.61 -6.41
CA ILE A 24 6.48 -15.29 -7.42
C ILE A 24 6.15 -14.76 -8.82
N THR A 25 4.88 -14.61 -9.19
CA THR A 25 4.49 -14.04 -10.50
C THR A 25 5.02 -12.63 -10.66
N THR A 26 4.87 -11.78 -9.65
CA THR A 26 5.39 -10.40 -9.71
C THR A 26 6.91 -10.36 -9.82
N SER A 27 7.62 -11.22 -9.09
CA SER A 27 9.07 -11.35 -9.17
C SER A 27 9.51 -11.81 -10.57
N THR A 28 8.86 -12.83 -11.14
CA THR A 28 9.16 -13.34 -12.48
C THR A 28 8.93 -12.28 -13.56
N VAL A 29 7.79 -11.57 -13.52
CA VAL A 29 7.51 -10.48 -14.47
C VAL A 29 8.54 -9.37 -14.35
N SER A 30 8.90 -8.97 -13.13
CA SER A 30 9.90 -7.92 -12.92
C SER A 30 11.29 -8.35 -13.38
N ALA A 31 11.67 -9.61 -13.17
CA ALA A 31 12.92 -10.18 -13.66
C ALA A 31 12.96 -10.24 -15.18
N ALA A 32 11.87 -10.69 -15.82
CA ALA A 32 11.75 -10.75 -17.27
C ALA A 32 11.92 -9.37 -17.91
N VAL A 33 11.33 -8.32 -17.32
CA VAL A 33 11.48 -6.95 -17.82
C VAL A 33 12.90 -6.40 -17.62
N LEU A 34 13.56 -6.71 -16.50
CA LEU A 34 14.97 -6.34 -16.27
C LEU A 34 15.90 -6.99 -17.29
N LEU A 35 15.73 -8.29 -17.52
CA LEU A 35 16.50 -9.07 -18.49
C LEU A 35 16.27 -8.57 -19.92
N ALA A 36 15.01 -8.32 -20.30
CA ALA A 36 14.67 -7.77 -21.62
C ALA A 36 15.27 -6.36 -21.82
N SER A 37 15.41 -5.58 -20.75
CA SER A 37 16.02 -4.25 -20.79
C SER A 37 17.56 -4.26 -20.80
N LYS A 38 18.20 -5.43 -20.77
CA LYS A 38 19.67 -5.62 -20.66
C LYS A 38 20.30 -4.84 -19.50
N LYS A 39 19.54 -4.59 -18.44
CA LYS A 39 20.04 -3.88 -17.26
C LYS A 39 20.63 -4.89 -16.27
N ALA A 40 21.67 -4.48 -15.56
CA ALA A 40 22.29 -5.31 -14.54
C ALA A 40 21.25 -5.67 -13.47
N LEU A 41 21.21 -6.96 -13.12
CA LEU A 41 20.41 -7.52 -12.02
C LEU A 41 21.08 -7.24 -10.67
N ASP A 42 21.99 -6.29 -10.57
CA ASP A 42 22.72 -6.05 -9.33
C ASP A 42 21.84 -5.29 -8.32
N PRO A 43 21.87 -5.70 -7.04
CA PRO A 43 21.09 -5.04 -6.01
C PRO A 43 21.61 -3.62 -5.79
N VAL A 44 20.92 -2.64 -6.37
CA VAL A 44 21.25 -1.21 -6.23
C VAL A 44 21.25 -0.75 -4.76
N ALA A 45 20.40 -1.33 -3.91
CA ALA A 45 20.41 -1.13 -2.47
C ALA A 45 20.76 -2.43 -1.72
N PRO A 46 21.31 -2.33 -0.49
CA PRO A 46 21.58 -3.51 0.33
C PRO A 46 20.35 -4.39 0.55
N ILE A 47 20.50 -5.72 0.40
CA ILE A 47 19.39 -6.69 0.41
C ILE A 47 18.54 -6.60 1.68
N TYR A 48 19.17 -6.35 2.84
CA TYR A 48 18.46 -6.22 4.12
C TYR A 48 17.40 -5.09 4.11
N LYS A 49 17.58 -4.05 3.29
CA LYS A 49 16.61 -2.95 3.13
C LYS A 49 15.35 -3.40 2.41
N TYR A 50 15.47 -4.24 1.37
CA TYR A 50 14.32 -4.84 0.69
C TYR A 50 13.60 -5.85 1.58
N CYS A 51 14.36 -6.60 2.38
CA CYS A 51 13.76 -7.51 3.34
C CYS A 51 13.01 -6.78 4.46
N LEU A 52 13.47 -5.61 4.90
CA LEU A 52 12.73 -4.78 5.85
C LEU A 52 11.36 -4.34 5.30
N ILE A 53 11.29 -3.96 4.02
CA ILE A 53 10.01 -3.67 3.34
C ILE A 53 9.11 -4.91 3.32
N SER A 54 9.69 -6.07 3.01
CA SER A 54 8.96 -7.34 2.91
C SER A 54 8.38 -7.79 4.25
N VAL A 55 9.17 -7.72 5.32
CA VAL A 55 8.73 -8.03 6.69
C VAL A 55 7.61 -7.08 7.12
N SER A 56 7.77 -5.78 6.89
CA SER A 56 6.74 -4.80 7.21
C SER A 56 5.43 -5.05 6.43
N ASN A 57 5.51 -5.46 5.16
CA ASN A 57 4.35 -5.81 4.34
C ASN A 57 3.62 -7.06 4.88
N ILE A 58 4.37 -8.06 5.35
CA ILE A 58 3.78 -9.25 6.00
C ILE A 58 3.09 -8.85 7.30
N LEU A 59 3.75 -8.09 8.17
CA LEU A 59 3.16 -7.59 9.43
C LEU A 59 1.89 -6.78 9.16
N THR A 60 1.94 -5.90 8.15
CA THR A 60 0.79 -5.14 7.66
C THR A 60 -0.38 -6.07 7.31
N THR A 61 -0.11 -7.07 6.47
CA THR A 61 -1.14 -8.00 5.99
C THR A 61 -1.72 -8.84 7.14
N THR A 62 -0.87 -9.32 8.06
CA THR A 62 -1.30 -10.08 9.23
C THR A 62 -2.17 -9.23 10.15
N CYS A 63 -1.73 -8.02 10.53
CA CYS A 63 -2.51 -7.11 11.34
C CYS A 63 -3.84 -6.73 10.66
N GLN A 64 -3.84 -6.55 9.33
CA GLN A 64 -5.06 -6.25 8.59
C GLN A 64 -6.09 -7.38 8.68
N TYR A 65 -5.66 -8.63 8.47
CA TYR A 65 -6.57 -9.77 8.53
C TYR A 65 -7.04 -10.08 9.95
N GLU A 66 -6.16 -9.97 10.94
CA GLU A 66 -6.54 -10.12 12.35
C GLU A 66 -7.50 -9.01 12.79
N ALA A 67 -7.30 -7.78 12.35
CA ALA A 67 -8.19 -6.67 12.66
C ALA A 67 -9.62 -6.90 12.15
N LEU A 68 -9.81 -7.63 11.03
CA LEU A 68 -11.15 -7.96 10.51
C LEU A 68 -11.97 -8.86 11.45
N LYS A 69 -11.34 -9.54 12.43
CA LYS A 69 -12.04 -10.32 13.46
C LYS A 69 -12.71 -9.41 14.50
N TYR A 70 -12.20 -8.20 14.66
CA TYR A 70 -12.61 -7.25 15.70
C TYR A 70 -13.31 -6.01 15.13
N VAL A 71 -13.00 -5.65 13.89
CA VAL A 71 -13.46 -4.44 13.21
C VAL A 71 -14.13 -4.82 11.90
N SER A 72 -15.30 -4.24 11.62
CA SER A 72 -16.01 -4.48 10.36
C SER A 72 -15.22 -3.95 9.15
N PHE A 73 -15.46 -4.55 7.98
CA PHE A 73 -14.79 -4.13 6.75
C PHE A 73 -15.00 -2.63 6.41
N PRO A 74 -16.19 -2.02 6.59
CA PRO A 74 -16.37 -0.58 6.40
C PRO A 74 -15.53 0.27 7.36
N VAL A 75 -15.52 -0.07 8.65
CA VAL A 75 -14.72 0.66 9.65
C VAL A 75 -13.23 0.53 9.35
N GLN A 76 -12.77 -0.67 8.96
CA GLN A 76 -11.39 -0.86 8.52
C GLN A 76 -11.04 -0.01 7.28
N THR A 77 -11.96 0.11 6.32
CA THR A 77 -11.76 0.92 5.10
C THR A 77 -11.71 2.42 5.41
N LEU A 78 -12.54 2.90 6.34
CA LEU A 78 -12.51 4.27 6.81
C LEU A 78 -11.23 4.56 7.60
N ALA A 79 -10.83 3.66 8.51
CA ALA A 79 -9.60 3.80 9.28
C ALA A 79 -8.33 3.85 8.40
N LYS A 80 -8.32 3.16 7.25
CA LYS A 80 -7.24 3.27 6.25
C LYS A 80 -7.01 4.69 5.74
N CYS A 81 -8.02 5.54 5.78
CA CYS A 81 -7.90 6.94 5.36
C CYS A 81 -6.95 7.73 6.28
N ALA A 82 -6.78 7.30 7.53
CA ALA A 82 -5.83 7.87 8.48
C ALA A 82 -4.35 7.53 8.17
N LYS A 83 -4.06 6.69 7.16
CA LYS A 83 -2.69 6.32 6.73
C LYS A 83 -1.77 7.53 6.50
N MET A 84 -2.34 8.67 6.12
CA MET A 84 -1.58 9.90 5.89
C MET A 84 -0.75 10.31 7.11
N ILE A 85 -1.29 10.13 8.32
CA ILE A 85 -0.61 10.49 9.57
C ILE A 85 0.65 9.62 9.78
N PRO A 86 0.59 8.26 9.82
CA PRO A 86 1.78 7.43 9.88
C PRO A 86 2.82 7.71 8.78
N VAL A 87 2.37 7.97 7.54
CA VAL A 87 3.28 8.29 6.43
C VAL A 87 4.04 9.60 6.69
N MET A 88 3.39 10.60 7.28
CA MET A 88 4.05 11.86 7.65
C MET A 88 5.02 11.69 8.81
N VAL A 89 4.63 10.92 9.83
CA VAL A 89 5.52 10.59 10.97
C VAL A 89 6.76 9.86 10.46
N TRP A 90 6.60 8.76 9.73
CA TRP A 90 7.73 8.02 9.17
C TRP A 90 8.53 8.82 8.17
N GLY A 91 7.90 9.66 7.35
CA GLY A 91 8.62 10.51 6.40
C GLY A 91 9.51 11.54 7.10
N THR A 92 9.06 12.04 8.25
CA THR A 92 9.86 12.94 9.10
C THR A 92 11.00 12.19 9.78
N VAL A 93 10.73 11.01 10.37
CA VAL A 93 11.74 10.21 11.08
C VAL A 93 12.81 9.63 10.15
N ILE A 94 12.40 9.02 9.03
CA ILE A 94 13.29 8.22 8.17
C ILE A 94 13.94 9.06 7.07
N MET A 95 13.20 10.01 6.48
CA MET A 95 13.66 10.86 5.37
C MET A 95 14.03 12.28 5.79
N ARG A 96 13.85 12.66 7.07
CA ARG A 96 14.01 14.04 7.57
C ARG A 96 13.23 15.07 6.73
N LYS A 97 12.11 14.63 6.14
CA LYS A 97 11.30 15.48 5.28
C LYS A 97 10.47 16.43 6.14
N LYS A 98 10.50 17.72 5.81
CA LYS A 98 9.62 18.72 6.42
C LYS A 98 8.33 18.81 5.61
N TYR A 99 7.21 18.54 6.24
CA TYR A 99 5.87 18.73 5.66
C TYR A 99 5.36 20.14 5.94
N LYS A 100 4.59 20.72 5.02
CA LYS A 100 4.04 22.07 5.17
C LYS A 100 2.73 22.03 5.97
N GLY A 101 2.33 23.18 6.55
CA GLY A 101 1.05 23.31 7.27
C GLY A 101 -0.17 22.72 6.54
N PRO A 102 -0.37 22.96 5.23
CA PRO A 102 -1.48 22.39 4.47
C PRO A 102 -1.47 20.85 4.41
N ASP A 103 -0.31 20.19 4.49
CA ASP A 103 -0.25 18.73 4.52
C ASP A 103 -0.79 18.17 5.84
N TYR A 104 -0.47 18.83 6.97
CA TYR A 104 -0.99 18.47 8.29
C TYR A 104 -2.49 18.76 8.39
N LEU A 105 -2.93 19.92 7.89
CA LEU A 105 -4.35 20.28 7.85
C LEU A 105 -5.15 19.26 7.03
N LEU A 106 -4.63 18.84 5.87
CA LEU A 106 -5.28 17.80 5.08
C LEU A 106 -5.39 16.48 5.86
N ALA A 107 -4.28 15.99 6.43
CA ALA A 107 -4.30 14.73 7.17
C ALA A 107 -5.28 14.79 8.37
N PHE A 108 -5.35 15.93 9.05
CA PHE A 108 -6.29 16.18 10.14
C PHE A 108 -7.75 16.17 9.65
N LEU A 109 -8.10 16.96 8.63
CA LEU A 109 -9.46 17.04 8.09
C LEU A 109 -9.95 15.69 7.56
N VAL A 110 -9.09 14.96 6.84
CA VAL A 110 -9.40 13.61 6.36
C VAL A 110 -9.70 12.68 7.53
N THR A 111 -8.88 12.74 8.59
CA THR A 111 -9.07 11.89 9.77
C THR A 111 -10.36 12.23 10.51
N VAL A 112 -10.64 13.52 10.73
CA VAL A 112 -11.89 13.98 11.37
C VAL A 112 -13.11 13.54 10.57
N GLY A 113 -13.12 13.77 9.25
CA GLY A 113 -14.25 13.37 8.41
C GLY A 113 -14.48 11.85 8.40
N CYS A 114 -13.41 11.04 8.38
CA CYS A 114 -13.53 9.58 8.49
C CYS A 114 -14.00 9.13 9.88
N SER A 115 -13.59 9.82 10.95
CA SER A 115 -14.07 9.53 12.31
C SER A 115 -15.57 9.79 12.46
N ILE A 116 -16.08 10.91 11.90
CA ILE A 116 -17.52 11.20 11.88
C ILE A 116 -18.29 10.08 11.17
N PHE A 117 -17.76 9.59 10.04
CA PHE A 117 -18.35 8.45 9.31
C PHE A 117 -18.44 7.16 10.15
N ILE A 118 -17.45 6.91 11.00
CA ILE A 118 -17.41 5.71 11.85
C ILE A 118 -18.33 5.86 13.07
N LEU A 119 -18.42 7.06 13.66
CA LEU A 119 -19.13 7.32 14.91
C LEU A 119 -20.65 7.37 14.77
N TYR A 120 -21.15 7.74 13.59
CA TYR A 120 -22.58 7.98 13.35
C TYR A 120 -23.15 7.12 12.21
N PRO A 121 -23.23 5.78 12.35
CA PRO A 121 -23.94 4.93 11.41
C PRO A 121 -25.46 5.02 11.62
N ASP A 122 -26.22 5.30 10.57
CA ASP A 122 -27.68 5.15 10.58
C ASP A 122 -28.05 3.67 10.51
N GLY A 123 -28.27 3.06 11.67
CA GLY A 123 -28.79 1.69 11.79
C GLY A 123 -28.51 1.04 13.14
N THR A 124 -29.56 0.52 13.77
CA THR A 124 -29.52 -0.19 15.07
C THR A 124 -28.72 -1.51 15.05
N ASP A 125 -28.31 -1.99 13.87
CA ASP A 125 -27.61 -3.27 13.69
C ASP A 125 -26.13 -3.17 13.33
N ILE A 126 -25.60 -1.94 13.19
CA ILE A 126 -24.19 -1.71 12.80
C ILE A 126 -23.40 -1.06 13.95
N SER A 127 -23.66 -1.45 15.21
CA SER A 127 -22.73 -1.12 16.30
C SER A 127 -21.42 -1.89 16.06
N PRO A 128 -20.30 -1.23 15.71
CA PRO A 128 -19.05 -1.93 15.37
C PRO A 128 -18.35 -2.52 16.59
N TYR A 129 -18.94 -2.35 17.79
CA TYR A 129 -18.33 -2.56 19.11
C TYR A 129 -19.11 -3.58 19.97
N ARG A 130 -20.07 -4.34 19.40
CA ARG A 130 -20.94 -5.27 20.15
C ARG A 130 -20.21 -6.43 20.86
N ARG A 131 -18.93 -6.66 20.59
CA ARG A 131 -18.06 -7.61 21.31
C ARG A 131 -17.19 -6.80 22.28
N GLY A 132 -17.47 -6.87 23.58
CA GLY A 132 -16.67 -6.48 24.75
C GLY A 132 -15.57 -5.39 24.62
N ARG A 133 -15.45 -4.51 25.61
CA ARG A 133 -14.45 -3.42 25.66
C ARG A 133 -13.01 -3.88 25.36
N GLU A 134 -12.65 -5.11 25.76
CA GLU A 134 -11.33 -5.71 25.49
C GLU A 134 -11.10 -6.04 24.00
N ASN A 135 -12.08 -6.67 23.33
CA ASN A 135 -12.00 -7.03 21.90
C ASN A 135 -11.91 -5.79 21.01
N THR A 136 -12.57 -4.72 21.45
CA THR A 136 -12.52 -3.40 20.85
C THR A 136 -11.12 -2.78 20.90
N ILE A 137 -10.48 -2.74 22.08
CA ILE A 137 -9.16 -2.13 22.26
C ILE A 137 -8.13 -2.89 21.43
N TRP A 138 -8.23 -4.22 21.38
CA TRP A 138 -7.39 -5.06 20.57
C TRP A 138 -7.56 -4.78 19.07
N GLY A 139 -8.80 -4.66 18.57
CA GLY A 139 -9.08 -4.28 17.19
C GLY A 139 -8.50 -2.93 16.79
N VAL A 140 -8.65 -1.91 17.64
CA VAL A 140 -8.05 -0.57 17.41
C VAL A 140 -6.52 -0.64 17.42
N SER A 141 -5.94 -1.39 18.35
CA SER A 141 -4.48 -1.58 18.45
C SER A 141 -3.91 -2.26 17.20
N LEU A 142 -4.58 -3.30 16.70
CA LEU A 142 -4.23 -3.97 15.44
C LEU A 142 -4.34 -3.02 14.25
N MET A 143 -5.35 -2.15 14.21
CA MET A 143 -5.51 -1.15 13.17
C MET A 143 -4.39 -0.10 13.19
N ILE A 144 -3.99 0.38 14.38
CA ILE A 144 -2.85 1.30 14.52
C ILE A 144 -1.57 0.62 14.02
N GLY A 145 -1.32 -0.63 14.42
CA GLY A 145 -0.18 -1.41 13.95
C GLY A 145 -0.18 -1.57 12.43
N TYR A 146 -1.32 -1.98 11.86
CA TYR A 146 -1.52 -2.10 10.41
C TYR A 146 -1.18 -0.79 9.67
N LEU A 147 -1.72 0.35 10.09
CA LEU A 147 -1.45 1.64 9.44
C LEU A 147 -0.01 2.11 9.65
N GLY A 148 0.57 1.79 10.80
CA GLY A 148 1.97 2.06 11.13
C GLY A 148 2.92 1.33 10.18
N PHE A 149 2.75 0.02 10.02
CA PHE A 149 3.56 -0.80 9.11
C PHE A 149 3.28 -0.47 7.63
N ASP A 150 2.03 -0.17 7.25
CA ASP A 150 1.70 0.22 5.87
C ASP A 150 2.27 1.60 5.51
N GLY A 151 2.25 2.53 6.47
CA GLY A 151 2.90 3.83 6.38
C GLY A 151 4.42 3.71 6.28
N PHE A 152 5.03 2.85 7.11
CA PHE A 152 6.45 2.55 7.06
C PHE A 152 6.85 1.98 5.70
N THR A 153 6.15 0.94 5.22
CA THR A 153 6.44 0.25 3.95
C THR A 153 6.50 1.24 2.79
N SER A 154 5.45 2.05 2.62
CA SER A 154 5.38 3.04 1.54
C SER A 154 6.41 4.16 1.67
N THR A 155 6.70 4.61 2.89
CA THR A 155 7.71 5.65 3.15
C THR A 155 9.13 5.14 2.92
N PHE A 156 9.43 3.93 3.35
CA PHE A 156 10.74 3.32 3.18
C PHE A 156 11.00 3.00 1.70
N GLN A 157 9.97 2.57 0.97
CA GLN A 157 10.00 2.47 -0.50
C GLN A 157 10.32 3.81 -1.17
N ASP A 158 9.66 4.91 -0.75
CA ASP A 158 9.96 6.26 -1.24
C ASP A 158 11.42 6.66 -0.95
N LYS A 159 11.91 6.35 0.26
CA LYS A 159 13.31 6.58 0.62
C LYS A 159 14.29 5.83 -0.27
N LEU A 160 14.02 4.56 -0.59
CA LEU A 160 14.92 3.80 -1.44
C LEU A 160 14.94 4.36 -2.87
N PHE A 161 13.79 4.75 -3.42
CA PHE A 161 13.72 5.38 -4.74
C PHE A 161 14.45 6.74 -4.82
N LYS A 162 14.50 7.50 -3.73
CA LYS A 162 15.21 8.80 -3.68
C LYS A 162 16.68 8.70 -3.29
N GLY A 163 17.04 7.71 -2.48
CA GLY A 163 18.40 7.54 -1.94
C GLY A 163 19.33 6.73 -2.84
N TYR A 164 18.77 6.02 -3.82
CA TYR A 164 19.48 5.21 -4.78
C TYR A 164 18.93 5.51 -6.18
N ASP A 165 19.78 5.51 -7.21
CA ASP A 165 19.32 5.58 -8.60
C ASP A 165 18.68 4.24 -9.01
N MET A 166 17.49 4.01 -8.48
CA MET A 166 16.82 2.73 -8.52
C MET A 166 15.63 2.77 -9.46
N GLU A 167 15.60 1.81 -10.36
CA GLU A 167 14.46 1.57 -11.23
C GLU A 167 13.31 0.87 -10.49
N ILE A 168 12.08 1.12 -10.96
CA ILE A 168 10.85 0.49 -10.45
C ILE A 168 10.97 -1.04 -10.48
N HIS A 169 11.42 -1.59 -11.61
CA HIS A 169 11.59 -3.04 -11.80
C HIS A 169 12.57 -3.63 -10.78
N ASN A 170 13.68 -2.95 -10.48
CA ASN A 170 14.67 -3.45 -9.54
C ASN A 170 14.11 -3.50 -8.10
N GLN A 171 13.45 -2.42 -7.66
CA GLN A 171 12.85 -2.37 -6.32
C GLN A 171 11.74 -3.43 -6.16
N ILE A 172 10.87 -3.57 -7.16
CA ILE A 172 9.78 -4.56 -7.15
C ILE A 172 10.38 -5.97 -7.09
N PHE A 173 11.36 -6.29 -7.94
CA PHE A 173 11.98 -7.61 -7.99
C PHE A 173 12.53 -8.01 -6.61
N TYR A 174 13.44 -7.24 -6.03
CA TYR A 174 14.05 -7.61 -4.76
C TYR A 174 13.07 -7.62 -3.57
N THR A 175 12.11 -6.69 -3.53
CA THR A 175 11.09 -6.67 -2.48
C THR A 175 10.17 -7.89 -2.60
N THR A 176 9.74 -8.23 -3.81
CA THR A 176 8.85 -9.37 -4.02
C THR A 176 9.56 -10.70 -3.88
N LEU A 177 10.83 -10.79 -4.25
CA LEU A 177 11.68 -11.95 -4.03
C LEU A 177 11.86 -12.23 -2.53
N CYS A 178 12.22 -11.21 -1.72
CA CYS A 178 12.32 -11.42 -0.27
C CYS A 178 10.95 -11.77 0.35
N SER A 179 9.86 -11.14 -0.11
CA SER A 179 8.50 -11.51 0.30
C SER A 179 8.11 -12.94 -0.11
N CYS A 180 8.58 -13.41 -1.26
CA CYS A 180 8.38 -14.77 -1.77
C CYS A 180 9.05 -15.79 -0.85
N PHE A 181 10.32 -15.57 -0.50
CA PHE A 181 11.03 -16.41 0.46
C PHE A 181 10.34 -16.47 1.83
N LEU A 182 9.94 -15.32 2.38
CA LEU A 182 9.23 -15.28 3.67
C LEU A 182 7.88 -16.01 3.62
N SER A 183 7.12 -15.84 2.53
CA SER A 183 5.84 -16.53 2.34
C SER A 183 6.05 -18.04 2.15
N PHE A 184 7.06 -18.45 1.40
CA PHE A 184 7.41 -19.86 1.21
C PHE A 184 7.76 -20.53 2.55
N THR A 185 8.65 -19.91 3.34
CA THR A 185 9.02 -20.40 4.66
C THR A 185 7.80 -20.51 5.57
N GLY A 186 6.92 -19.50 5.59
CA GLY A 186 5.66 -19.56 6.34
C GLY A 186 4.75 -20.71 5.92
N LEU A 187 4.72 -21.03 4.63
CA LEU A 187 3.88 -22.11 4.08
C LEU A 187 4.43 -23.50 4.43
N VAL A 188 5.76 -23.66 4.42
CA VAL A 188 6.45 -24.88 4.83
C VAL A 188 6.26 -25.12 6.33
N LEU A 189 6.44 -24.10 7.17
CA LEU A 189 6.25 -24.19 8.62
C LEU A 189 4.83 -24.58 9.02
N GLN A 190 3.82 -24.14 8.26
CA GLN A 190 2.42 -24.51 8.49
C GLN A 190 2.06 -25.91 7.94
N GLY A 191 2.93 -26.54 7.15
CA GLY A 191 2.62 -27.81 6.46
C GLY A 191 1.54 -27.68 5.38
N HIS A 192 1.20 -26.45 4.98
CA HIS A 192 0.07 -26.17 4.08
C HIS A 192 0.44 -26.18 2.60
N LEU A 193 1.73 -26.22 2.26
CA LEU A 193 2.20 -26.16 0.87
C LEU A 193 1.66 -27.33 0.02
N ILE A 194 1.85 -28.57 0.50
CA ILE A 194 1.44 -29.78 -0.23
C ILE A 194 -0.09 -29.84 -0.35
N LEU A 195 -0.80 -29.50 0.73
CA LEU A 195 -2.26 -29.48 0.76
C LEU A 195 -2.86 -28.44 -0.20
N ALA A 196 -2.22 -27.28 -0.33
CA ALA A 196 -2.65 -26.26 -1.28
C ALA A 196 -2.44 -26.71 -2.73
N ILE A 197 -1.31 -27.36 -3.04
CA ILE A 197 -1.04 -27.89 -4.38
C ILE A 197 -2.03 -29.00 -4.74
N ASP A 198 -2.29 -29.93 -3.82
CA ASP A 198 -3.28 -30.99 -4.00
C ASP A 198 -4.68 -30.44 -4.28
N PHE A 199 -5.10 -29.42 -3.51
CA PHE A 199 -6.40 -28.77 -3.72
C PHE A 199 -6.50 -28.14 -5.11
N VAL A 200 -5.44 -27.46 -5.56
CA VAL A 200 -5.39 -26.80 -6.86
C VAL A 200 -5.36 -27.82 -8.00
N TYR A 201 -4.69 -28.95 -7.83
CA TYR A 201 -4.69 -30.06 -8.78
C TYR A 201 -6.07 -30.71 -8.91
N ARG A 202 -6.79 -30.88 -7.80
CA ARG A 202 -8.18 -31.40 -7.78
C ARG A 202 -9.18 -30.43 -8.41
N HIS A 203 -8.92 -29.13 -8.37
CA HIS A 203 -9.83 -28.10 -8.84
C HIS A 203 -9.14 -27.15 -9.84
N ASN A 204 -9.07 -27.54 -11.12
CA ASN A 204 -8.46 -26.72 -12.17
C ASN A 204 -9.10 -25.33 -12.33
N ASP A 205 -10.37 -25.13 -11.98
CA ASP A 205 -11.00 -23.80 -11.97
C ASP A 205 -10.31 -22.84 -10.99
N CYS A 206 -9.76 -23.38 -9.89
CA CYS A 206 -9.03 -22.59 -8.91
C CYS A 206 -7.72 -22.03 -9.48
N LEU A 207 -7.06 -22.75 -10.42
CA LEU A 207 -5.86 -22.24 -11.10
C LEU A 207 -6.14 -20.95 -11.85
N TRP A 208 -7.26 -20.88 -12.58
CA TRP A 208 -7.63 -19.68 -13.33
C TRP A 208 -7.84 -18.48 -12.41
N ASP A 209 -8.52 -18.68 -11.28
CA ASP A 209 -8.70 -17.63 -10.28
C ASP A 209 -7.36 -17.18 -9.65
N ILE A 210 -6.43 -18.11 -9.42
CA ILE A 210 -5.09 -17.80 -8.90
C ILE A 210 -4.28 -16.98 -9.91
N VAL A 211 -4.34 -17.32 -11.20
CA VAL A 211 -3.62 -16.61 -12.26
C VAL A 211 -4.22 -15.22 -12.47
N MET A 212 -5.55 -15.09 -12.52
CA MET A 212 -6.24 -13.80 -12.57
C MET A 212 -5.87 -12.92 -11.37
N LEU A 213 -5.90 -13.49 -10.16
CA LEU A 213 -5.51 -12.76 -8.95
C LEU A 213 -4.04 -12.31 -9.00
N SER A 214 -3.14 -13.20 -9.43
CA SER A 214 -1.71 -12.92 -9.54
C SER A 214 -1.42 -11.81 -10.55
N THR A 215 -2.04 -11.85 -11.73
CA THR A 215 -1.84 -10.84 -12.78
C THR A 215 -2.33 -9.46 -12.34
N VAL A 216 -3.53 -9.38 -11.75
CA VAL A 216 -4.07 -8.12 -11.21
C VAL A 216 -3.20 -7.60 -10.06
N ALA A 217 -2.70 -8.49 -9.20
CA ALA A 217 -1.80 -8.12 -8.10
C ALA A 217 -0.45 -7.58 -8.62
N THR A 218 0.12 -8.20 -9.65
CA THR A 218 1.35 -7.74 -10.31
C THR A 218 1.14 -6.35 -10.93
N ILE A 219 0.10 -6.16 -11.73
CA ILE A 219 -0.24 -4.86 -12.34
C ILE A 219 -0.39 -3.78 -11.27
N SER A 220 -1.15 -4.08 -10.21
CA SER A 220 -1.34 -3.17 -9.08
C SER A 220 -0.02 -2.81 -8.40
N GLN A 221 0.89 -3.77 -8.22
CA GLN A 221 2.20 -3.55 -7.61
C GLN A 221 3.05 -2.58 -8.45
N PHE A 222 3.03 -2.70 -9.78
CA PHE A 222 3.69 -1.75 -10.67
C PHE A 222 3.11 -0.34 -10.52
N PHE A 223 1.79 -0.18 -10.50
CA PHE A 223 1.14 1.12 -10.28
C PHE A 223 1.49 1.73 -8.92
N ILE A 224 1.52 0.93 -7.85
CA ILE A 224 1.91 1.38 -6.51
C ILE A 224 3.34 1.90 -6.51
N SER A 225 4.29 1.09 -7.01
CA SER A 225 5.70 1.46 -7.03
C SER A 225 5.98 2.64 -7.95
N TYR A 226 5.32 2.73 -9.12
CA TYR A 226 5.39 3.89 -10.00
C TYR A 226 4.88 5.16 -9.30
N THR A 227 3.73 5.09 -8.63
CA THR A 227 3.15 6.23 -7.92
C THR A 227 4.06 6.72 -6.79
N ILE A 228 4.64 5.78 -6.01
CA ILE A 228 5.57 6.12 -4.93
C ILE A 228 6.85 6.74 -5.48
N ARG A 229 7.44 6.18 -6.55
CA ARG A 229 8.65 6.73 -7.18
C ARG A 229 8.42 8.15 -7.70
N THR A 230 7.31 8.37 -8.43
CA THR A 230 7.05 9.63 -9.13
C THR A 230 6.52 10.72 -8.19
N PHE A 231 5.60 10.38 -7.29
CA PHE A 231 4.87 11.37 -6.48
C PHE A 231 5.15 11.30 -4.97
N GLY A 232 5.87 10.29 -4.51
CA GLY A 232 6.22 10.05 -3.12
C GLY A 232 5.11 9.39 -2.28
N ALA A 233 5.47 8.96 -1.07
CA ALA A 233 4.59 8.18 -0.20
C ALA A 233 3.33 8.95 0.26
N LEU A 234 3.44 10.25 0.55
CA LEU A 234 2.29 11.05 0.99
C LEU A 234 1.24 11.21 -0.13
N THR A 235 1.67 11.43 -1.37
CA THR A 235 0.74 11.51 -2.51
C THR A 235 0.09 10.15 -2.75
N PHE A 236 0.85 9.06 -2.66
CA PHE A 236 0.31 7.70 -2.73
C PHE A 236 -0.77 7.44 -1.67
N ALA A 237 -0.53 7.81 -0.41
CA ALA A 237 -1.53 7.73 0.65
C ALA A 237 -2.79 8.55 0.32
N THR A 238 -2.62 9.77 -0.21
CA THR A 238 -3.73 10.64 -0.63
C THR A 238 -4.58 10.00 -1.74
N ILE A 239 -3.94 9.43 -2.77
CA ILE A 239 -4.63 8.73 -3.89
C ILE A 239 -5.40 7.52 -3.36
N MET A 240 -4.78 6.71 -2.49
CA MET A 240 -5.44 5.55 -1.91
C MET A 240 -6.65 5.93 -1.05
N THR A 241 -6.53 6.98 -0.23
CA THR A 241 -7.65 7.49 0.58
C THR A 241 -8.78 7.99 -0.32
N THR A 242 -8.46 8.75 -1.36
CA THR A 242 -9.45 9.25 -2.34
C THR A 242 -10.22 8.08 -2.97
N ARG A 243 -9.49 7.06 -3.46
CA ARG A 243 -10.09 5.85 -4.05
C ARG A 243 -11.03 5.13 -3.09
N GLN A 244 -10.62 4.97 -1.84
CA GLN A 244 -11.41 4.26 -0.82
C GLN A 244 -12.69 5.01 -0.49
N LEU A 245 -12.61 6.32 -0.33
CA LEU A 245 -13.78 7.13 -0.05
C LEU A 245 -14.75 7.14 -1.21
N VAL A 246 -14.27 7.40 -2.44
CA VAL A 246 -15.11 7.33 -3.65
C VAL A 246 -15.81 5.98 -3.74
N SER A 247 -15.12 4.88 -3.44
CA SER A 247 -15.73 3.54 -3.41
C SER A 247 -16.81 3.41 -2.34
N ILE A 248 -16.61 3.97 -1.15
CA ILE A 248 -17.63 3.97 -0.08
C ILE A 248 -18.86 4.77 -0.52
N PHE A 249 -18.67 5.97 -1.08
CA PHE A 249 -19.78 6.80 -1.58
C PHE A 249 -20.57 6.13 -2.69
N LEU A 250 -19.88 5.62 -3.70
CA LEU A 250 -20.53 4.90 -4.80
C LEU A 250 -21.29 3.69 -4.27
N SER A 251 -20.74 2.97 -3.29
CA SER A 251 -21.44 1.86 -2.62
C SER A 251 -22.72 2.35 -1.91
N CYS A 252 -22.67 3.43 -1.14
CA CYS A 252 -23.84 3.97 -0.46
C CYS A 252 -24.94 4.41 -1.43
N ILE A 253 -24.56 5.08 -2.53
CA ILE A 253 -25.49 5.51 -3.59
C ILE A 253 -26.10 4.28 -4.29
N TRP A 254 -25.28 3.30 -4.63
CA TRP A 254 -25.71 2.11 -5.38
C TRP A 254 -26.62 1.19 -4.57
N PHE A 255 -26.31 0.97 -3.28
CA PHE A 255 -27.10 0.09 -2.40
C PHE A 255 -28.29 0.81 -1.73
N GLY A 256 -28.47 2.12 -1.98
CA GLY A 256 -29.61 2.88 -1.46
C GLY A 256 -29.64 2.98 0.06
N HIS A 257 -28.50 2.85 0.74
CA HIS A 257 -28.43 3.06 2.18
C HIS A 257 -28.49 4.58 2.47
N PRO A 258 -29.53 5.08 3.17
CA PRO A 258 -29.60 6.50 3.49
C PRO A 258 -28.38 6.87 4.33
N LEU A 259 -27.60 7.84 3.85
CA LEU A 259 -26.49 8.41 4.60
C LEU A 259 -27.06 9.35 5.65
N SER A 260 -26.60 9.21 6.90
CA SER A 260 -26.89 10.18 7.95
C SER A 260 -26.46 11.57 7.52
N TYR A 261 -27.15 12.58 8.02
CA TYR A 261 -26.73 13.97 7.87
C TYR A 261 -25.28 14.19 8.34
N GLU A 262 -24.85 13.48 9.39
CA GLU A 262 -23.48 13.55 9.93
C GLU A 262 -22.48 12.88 8.99
N GLN A 263 -22.84 11.76 8.37
CA GLN A 263 -22.02 11.11 7.34
C GLN A 263 -21.86 11.99 6.10
N MET A 264 -22.94 12.67 5.69
CA MET A 264 -22.87 13.65 4.59
C MET A 264 -21.95 14.83 4.94
N LEU A 265 -21.99 15.32 6.18
CA LEU A 265 -21.04 16.36 6.63
C LEU A 265 -19.59 15.84 6.59
N GLY A 266 -19.35 14.63 7.10
CA GLY A 266 -18.05 13.97 7.02
C GLY A 266 -17.55 13.87 5.58
N ALA A 267 -18.46 13.57 4.63
CA ALA A 267 -18.15 13.47 3.20
C ALA A 267 -17.60 14.77 2.63
N VAL A 268 -18.34 15.84 2.88
CA VAL A 268 -18.02 17.18 2.39
C VAL A 268 -16.67 17.63 2.95
N ILE A 269 -16.40 17.36 4.23
CA ILE A 269 -15.12 17.67 4.86
C ILE A 269 -13.97 16.95 4.14
N VAL A 270 -14.08 15.63 3.93
CA VAL A 270 -12.97 14.88 3.36
C VAL A 270 -12.74 15.22 1.88
N PHE A 271 -13.79 15.29 1.07
CA PHE A 271 -13.65 15.69 -0.33
C PHE A 271 -13.16 17.13 -0.45
N GLY A 272 -13.72 18.05 0.34
CA GLY A 272 -13.28 19.44 0.38
C GLY A 272 -11.80 19.56 0.69
N ALA A 273 -11.30 18.82 1.68
CA ALA A 273 -9.88 18.82 2.02
C ALA A 273 -9.00 18.26 0.88
N LEU A 274 -9.37 17.11 0.30
CA LEU A 274 -8.64 16.47 -0.79
C LEU A 274 -8.56 17.36 -2.04
N TYR A 275 -9.69 17.94 -2.46
CA TYR A 275 -9.75 18.84 -3.62
C TYR A 275 -8.98 20.14 -3.36
N SER A 276 -9.11 20.73 -2.17
CA SER A 276 -8.38 21.96 -1.81
C SER A 276 -6.87 21.79 -1.98
N LYS A 277 -6.30 20.66 -1.51
CA LYS A 277 -4.86 20.39 -1.73
C LYS A 277 -4.50 20.23 -3.21
N SER A 278 -5.37 19.57 -4.00
CA SER A 278 -5.14 19.41 -5.44
C SER A 278 -5.08 20.75 -6.17
N PHE A 279 -6.00 21.68 -5.84
CA PHE A 279 -6.02 23.02 -6.41
C PHE A 279 -4.85 23.88 -5.94
N LEU A 280 -4.45 23.81 -4.67
CA LEU A 280 -3.30 24.57 -4.14
C LEU A 280 -1.95 24.09 -4.70
N ARG A 281 -1.85 22.84 -5.18
CA ARG A 281 -0.60 22.29 -5.75
C ARG A 281 -0.32 22.75 -7.18
N LYS A 282 -1.23 23.47 -7.84
CA LYS A 282 -1.09 23.94 -9.23
C LYS A 282 -0.07 25.07 -9.47
N GLN A 283 0.63 25.59 -8.46
CA GLN A 283 1.77 26.48 -8.74
C GLN A 283 3.00 25.65 -9.14
N PRO A 284 3.48 25.71 -10.39
CA PRO A 284 4.69 25.02 -10.80
C PRO A 284 5.86 25.65 -10.06
N GLN A 285 6.53 24.85 -9.24
CA GLN A 285 7.82 25.24 -8.68
C GLN A 285 8.81 25.28 -9.85
N LYS A 286 9.10 26.49 -10.36
CA LYS A 286 10.17 26.70 -11.35
C LYS A 286 11.42 26.01 -10.84
N ALA A 287 11.89 25.01 -11.58
CA ALA A 287 13.22 24.46 -11.36
C ALA A 287 14.22 25.62 -11.54
N LEU A 288 14.98 25.92 -10.50
CA LEU A 288 16.16 26.77 -10.63
C LEU A 288 17.15 26.02 -11.54
N PRO A 289 17.68 26.63 -12.61
CA PRO A 289 18.75 26.05 -13.38
C PRO A 289 19.95 25.81 -12.46
N SER A 290 20.45 24.58 -12.45
CA SER A 290 21.77 24.25 -11.89
C SER A 290 22.82 25.12 -12.57
N VAL A 291 23.47 25.98 -11.79
CA VAL A 291 24.65 26.73 -12.22
C VAL A 291 25.73 25.71 -12.64
N GLN A 292 26.04 25.67 -13.94
CA GLN A 292 27.21 25.01 -14.48
C GLN A 292 28.46 25.61 -13.83
N MET A 293 29.12 24.86 -12.94
CA MET A 293 30.54 25.05 -12.65
C MET A 293 31.32 24.01 -13.45
N GLU A 294 31.47 24.25 -14.74
CA GLU A 294 32.45 23.55 -15.55
C GLU A 294 32.89 24.50 -16.67
N ASN A 295 33.91 25.31 -16.38
CA ASN A 295 34.85 25.91 -17.33
C ASN A 295 35.89 26.74 -16.55
N VAL A 296 36.70 26.08 -15.73
CA VAL A 296 38.03 26.56 -15.32
C VAL A 296 38.99 25.38 -15.44
N GLN A 297 39.21 24.91 -16.67
CA GLN A 297 40.28 23.95 -16.95
C GLN A 297 40.83 24.04 -18.39
N MET A 298 40.55 25.13 -19.10
CA MET A 298 40.99 25.33 -20.48
C MET A 298 41.70 26.67 -20.68
N GLU A 299 42.61 27.05 -19.76
CA GLU A 299 43.46 28.24 -19.99
C GLU A 299 44.87 28.17 -19.38
N THR A 300 45.34 26.98 -18.95
CA THR A 300 46.73 26.78 -18.49
C THR A 300 47.54 25.82 -19.38
N GLY A 301 47.00 25.42 -20.54
CA GLY A 301 47.66 24.49 -21.48
C GLY A 301 48.43 25.13 -22.63
N PHE A 302 48.39 26.46 -22.80
CA PHE A 302 49.06 27.16 -23.91
C PHE A 302 50.10 28.16 -23.38
N ALA A 303 51.05 27.68 -22.58
CA ALA A 303 52.24 28.44 -22.21
C ALA A 303 53.38 27.51 -21.76
N ALA A 304 53.74 26.51 -22.58
CA ALA A 304 55.06 25.86 -22.48
C ALA A 304 55.35 25.01 -23.73
N LYS A 305 56.42 25.42 -24.42
CA LYS A 305 57.12 24.78 -25.55
C LYS A 305 56.50 24.95 -26.94
#